data_AF-A0A1Q3LQ67-F1
#
_entry.id   AF-A0A1Q3LQ67-F1
#
_cell.length_a   1.000
_cell.length_b   1.000
_cell.length_c   1.000
_cell.angle_alpha   90.00
_cell.angle_beta   90.00
_cell.angle_gamma   90.00
#
_symmetry.space_group_name_H-M   'P 1'
#
loop_
_entity.id
_entity.type
_entity.pdbx_description
1 polymer ?
#
loop_
_entity_poly.entity_id
_entity_poly.type
_entity_poly.pdbx_seq_one_letter_code
_entity_poly.pdbx_strand_id
1 'polypeptide(L)'
;MKHTLAFILSAICLSLFSQNPNVETAEALASRIAPSLSKSIVFKERKTNRNQDYFRLETQSGKLVVTANSANSMAVGLNYFLKNYCHTTISWYVDDQTLLPASLPAVPAPVEIEARVQNRFFLNYCTFGYTMTWWKWRDWEHFIDWMALNGVNLPLAITGQEKVWLNVWKKFGLTDDQIREFFTGPAYLPWHRMANIDHWEGPLPMSWIDGQAELQKQILERERAFNMKPVLPAFAGHVPKAIAEKYPHAKITSLGEWGNFSQQYQSYFLDSFDTLFAKIQHEFLEEQTRMFGTDHVYGTDPFNEVTPPSWEPEYLCSVSKNIYETMASYDKDAQWLQMGWIFYFMQDKWTSERIKAFLQAVPQNKMILLDYFCDNVEVWKRTESFFGQPYIWCYLGNFGGNTTLSGNLKDVDEKIENTFRNGGKNFWGLGATLEGFGNNPVMYEYILEKAWQNTPAAKFSKIYAASRAGKRNANLEAAWQILTDKVYVDYSNVGKGDLTNSKPVLE
;
A
#
# COMPACT_ATOMS: atom_id res chain seq x y z
N MET A 1 33.12 73.00 8.25
CA MET A 1 33.92 71.91 7.62
C MET A 1 33.65 70.62 8.37
N LYS A 2 33.36 69.54 7.64
CA LYS A 2 32.78 68.24 8.07
C LYS A 2 31.26 68.21 8.03
N HIS A 3 30.72 67.59 6.98
CA HIS A 3 29.91 66.37 7.04
C HIS A 3 29.56 65.96 5.59
N THR A 4 30.32 65.03 5.03
CA THR A 4 29.96 64.32 3.80
C THR A 4 29.69 62.88 4.21
N LEU A 5 28.41 62.52 4.35
CA LEU A 5 27.96 61.17 4.62
C LEU A 5 27.66 60.51 3.26
N ALA A 6 28.56 59.64 2.81
CA ALA A 6 28.33 58.80 1.65
C ALA A 6 27.44 57.61 2.06
N PHE A 7 26.23 57.56 1.50
CA PHE A 7 25.37 56.38 1.55
C PHE A 7 26.00 55.26 0.71
N ILE A 8 26.56 54.24 1.37
CA ILE A 8 26.80 52.94 0.76
C ILE A 8 25.59 52.08 1.07
N LEU A 9 24.75 51.86 0.05
CA LEU A 9 23.70 50.83 0.08
C LEU A 9 24.39 49.46 0.09
N SER A 10 24.50 48.86 1.27
CA SER A 10 24.75 47.42 1.42
C SER A 10 23.42 46.70 1.16
N ALA A 11 23.15 46.35 -0.10
CA ALA A 11 22.10 45.41 -0.43
C ALA A 11 22.51 44.03 0.11
N ILE A 12 22.00 43.68 1.29
CA ILE A 12 22.00 42.31 1.78
C ILE A 12 21.00 41.55 0.90
N CYS A 13 21.50 40.95 -0.18
CA CYS A 13 20.80 39.85 -0.85
C CYS A 13 20.75 38.67 0.13
N LEU A 14 19.73 38.64 0.97
CA LEU A 14 19.21 37.38 1.52
C LEU A 14 18.61 36.63 0.34
N SER A 15 19.46 35.91 -0.39
CA SER A 15 19.04 34.79 -1.21
C SER A 15 18.42 33.76 -0.25
N LEU A 16 17.11 33.84 -0.07
CA LEU A 16 16.29 32.70 0.30
C LEU A 16 16.52 31.66 -0.80
N PHE A 17 17.54 30.83 -0.67
CA PHE A 17 17.61 29.58 -1.41
C PHE A 17 16.37 28.81 -0.95
N SER A 18 15.32 28.78 -1.79
CA SER A 18 14.30 27.75 -1.66
C SER A 18 15.06 26.43 -1.74
N GLN A 19 15.25 25.79 -0.59
CA GLN A 19 15.81 24.45 -0.54
C GLN A 19 14.85 23.52 -1.30
N ASN A 20 15.43 22.49 -1.91
CA ASN A 20 14.68 21.57 -2.74
C ASN A 20 13.79 20.71 -1.82
N PRO A 21 12.45 20.72 -1.97
CA PRO A 21 11.57 19.99 -1.05
C PRO A 21 11.87 18.49 -0.96
N ASN A 22 12.30 17.86 -2.05
CA ASN A 22 12.68 16.45 -2.04
C ASN A 22 13.94 16.20 -1.20
N VAL A 23 14.90 17.13 -1.23
CA VAL A 23 16.12 17.08 -0.42
C VAL A 23 15.79 17.29 1.06
N GLU A 24 14.94 18.27 1.38
CA GLU A 24 14.50 18.53 2.76
C GLU A 24 13.79 17.31 3.37
N THR A 25 12.89 16.68 2.62
CA THR A 25 12.21 15.45 3.04
C THR A 25 13.22 14.33 3.34
N ALA A 26 14.22 14.14 2.48
CA ALA A 26 15.26 13.13 2.68
C ALA A 26 16.19 13.43 3.86
N GLU A 27 16.54 14.69 4.09
CA GLU A 27 17.33 15.13 5.26
C GLU A 27 16.57 14.91 6.57
N ALA A 28 15.26 15.21 6.58
CA ALA A 28 14.38 14.96 7.71
C ALA A 28 14.26 13.45 8.01
N LEU A 29 14.10 12.62 6.98
CA LEU A 29 14.15 11.16 7.09
C LEU A 29 15.46 10.68 7.73
N ALA A 30 16.60 11.11 7.21
CA ALA A 30 17.91 10.70 7.73
C ALA A 30 18.10 11.12 9.20
N SER A 31 17.55 12.27 9.59
CA SER A 31 17.59 12.76 10.97
C SER A 31 16.77 11.89 11.93
N ARG A 32 15.64 11.32 11.47
CA ARG A 32 14.83 10.39 12.27
C ARG A 32 15.45 8.99 12.34
N ILE A 33 15.88 8.45 11.20
CA ILE A 33 16.31 7.05 11.07
C ILE A 33 17.77 6.82 11.45
N ALA A 34 18.65 7.77 11.12
CA ALA A 34 20.09 7.65 11.33
C ALA A 34 20.69 8.93 11.94
N PRO A 35 20.22 9.39 13.11
CA PRO A 35 20.58 10.70 13.66
C PRO A 35 22.09 10.88 13.82
N SER A 36 22.83 9.85 14.24
CA SER A 36 24.28 9.89 14.42
C SER A 36 25.07 10.02 13.10
N LEU A 37 24.47 9.63 11.97
CA LEU A 37 25.09 9.69 10.64
C LEU A 37 24.58 10.85 9.80
N SER A 38 23.40 11.40 10.12
CA SER A 38 22.66 12.40 9.32
C SER A 38 23.51 13.55 8.78
N LYS A 39 24.36 14.16 9.62
CA LYS A 39 25.25 15.30 9.26
C LYS A 39 26.35 14.94 8.25
N SER A 40 26.64 13.65 8.12
CA SER A 40 27.65 13.09 7.21
C SER A 40 27.02 12.56 5.92
N ILE A 41 25.71 12.75 5.73
CA ILE A 41 24.98 12.39 4.52
C ILE A 41 24.59 13.68 3.81
N VAL A 42 24.77 13.71 2.49
CA VAL A 42 24.44 14.84 1.62
C VAL A 42 23.51 14.34 0.54
N PHE A 43 22.30 14.90 0.48
CA PHE A 43 21.31 14.56 -0.53
C PHE A 43 21.37 15.55 -1.70
N LYS A 44 21.20 15.04 -2.92
CA LYS A 44 21.16 15.86 -4.14
C LYS A 44 20.06 15.35 -5.06
N GLU A 45 19.13 16.22 -5.44
CA GLU A 45 18.22 15.89 -6.52
C GLU A 45 18.93 16.03 -7.87
N ARG A 46 18.77 15.03 -8.74
CA ARG A 46 19.09 15.12 -10.15
C ARG A 46 17.98 14.47 -10.94
N LYS A 47 17.26 15.28 -11.72
CA LYS A 47 16.30 14.76 -12.70
C LYS A 47 17.07 14.14 -13.86
N THR A 48 16.58 13.02 -14.36
CA THR A 48 17.11 12.37 -15.56
C THR A 48 16.05 12.43 -16.66
N ASN A 49 16.46 12.25 -17.91
CA ASN A 49 15.51 12.08 -19.02
C ASN A 49 14.91 10.66 -19.05
N ARG A 50 15.19 9.85 -18.02
CA ARG A 50 14.69 8.48 -17.88
C ARG A 50 13.41 8.54 -17.05
N ASN A 51 12.44 7.69 -17.38
CA ASN A 51 11.17 7.61 -16.66
C ASN A 51 11.29 6.72 -15.39
N GLN A 52 12.41 6.04 -15.21
CA GLN A 52 12.66 5.16 -14.08
C GLN A 52 13.17 5.94 -12.87
N ASP A 53 12.69 5.57 -11.70
CA ASP A 53 13.30 5.98 -10.43
C ASP A 53 14.74 5.46 -10.35
N TYR A 54 15.65 6.27 -9.82
CA TYR A 54 17.06 5.90 -9.70
C TYR A 54 17.73 6.58 -8.50
N PHE A 55 18.79 5.97 -8.01
CA PHE A 55 19.71 6.61 -7.08
C PHE A 55 21.17 6.30 -7.42
N ARG A 56 22.06 7.16 -6.93
CA ARG A 56 23.51 7.00 -6.97
C ARG A 56 24.13 7.32 -5.62
N LEU A 57 25.06 6.47 -5.19
CA LEU A 57 25.84 6.62 -3.96
C LEU A 57 27.31 6.81 -4.29
N GLU A 58 27.97 7.72 -3.56
CA GLU A 58 29.43 7.88 -3.61
C GLU A 58 29.95 8.51 -2.31
N THR A 59 31.20 8.23 -1.94
CA THR A 59 31.86 8.93 -0.83
C THR A 59 32.67 10.10 -1.38
N GLN A 60 32.37 11.31 -0.90
CA GLN A 60 33.10 12.53 -1.24
C GLN A 60 33.52 13.25 0.04
N SER A 61 34.82 13.49 0.20
CA SER A 61 35.39 14.21 1.35
C SER A 61 34.91 13.67 2.71
N GLY A 62 34.84 12.34 2.84
CA GLY A 62 34.43 11.65 4.07
C GLY A 62 32.91 11.66 4.34
N LYS A 63 32.09 12.16 3.40
CA LYS A 63 30.63 12.13 3.49
C LYS A 63 30.03 11.18 2.46
N LEU A 64 28.85 10.62 2.77
CA LEU A 64 28.02 9.91 1.81
C LEU A 64 27.25 10.94 0.99
N VAL A 65 27.34 10.86 -0.33
CA VAL A 65 26.50 11.63 -1.24
C VAL A 65 25.47 10.70 -1.86
N VAL A 66 24.19 11.00 -1.64
CA VAL A 66 23.04 10.30 -2.23
C VAL A 66 22.42 11.21 -3.28
N THR A 67 22.55 10.85 -4.56
CA THR A 67 21.95 11.59 -5.68
C THR A 67 20.78 10.80 -6.25
N ALA A 68 19.60 11.39 -6.40
CA ALA A 68 18.41 10.66 -6.89
C ALA A 68 17.40 11.59 -7.60
N ASN A 69 16.40 11.02 -8.27
CA ASN A 69 15.36 11.78 -8.99
C ASN A 69 14.17 12.25 -8.12
N SER A 70 14.07 11.79 -6.87
CA SER A 70 12.94 12.05 -5.95
C SER A 70 13.35 11.82 -4.49
N ALA A 71 12.54 12.27 -3.53
CA ALA A 71 12.75 11.97 -2.10
C ALA A 71 12.65 10.46 -1.82
N ASN A 72 11.72 9.77 -2.50
CA ASN A 72 11.58 8.31 -2.42
C ASN A 72 12.88 7.60 -2.82
N SER A 73 13.45 7.96 -3.97
CA SER A 73 14.68 7.34 -4.45
C SER A 73 15.88 7.67 -3.58
N MET A 74 15.93 8.86 -2.96
CA MET A 74 16.94 9.19 -1.95
C MET A 74 16.81 8.30 -0.71
N ALA A 75 15.59 8.03 -0.25
CA ALA A 75 15.34 7.12 0.85
C ALA A 75 15.82 5.70 0.52
N VAL A 76 15.54 5.18 -0.69
CA VAL A 76 16.05 3.87 -1.12
C VAL A 76 17.57 3.86 -1.18
N GLY A 77 18.21 4.91 -1.70
CA GLY A 77 19.66 5.03 -1.69
C GLY A 77 20.26 5.02 -0.27
N LEU A 78 19.62 5.71 0.67
CA LEU A 78 19.98 5.66 2.09
C LEU A 78 19.84 4.23 2.64
N ASN A 79 18.72 3.56 2.40
CA ASN A 79 18.48 2.21 2.89
C ASN A 79 19.49 1.21 2.30
N TYR A 80 19.80 1.33 1.00
CA TYR A 80 20.84 0.54 0.35
C TYR A 80 22.18 0.72 1.07
N PHE A 81 22.55 1.96 1.39
CA PHE A 81 23.78 2.24 2.13
C PHE A 81 23.78 1.61 3.53
N LEU A 82 22.71 1.80 4.29
CA LEU A 82 22.54 1.25 5.63
C LEU A 82 22.63 -0.29 5.62
N LYS A 83 21.94 -0.95 4.70
CA LYS A 83 21.89 -2.41 4.61
C LYS A 83 23.22 -3.01 4.15
N ASN A 84 23.83 -2.45 3.11
CA ASN A 84 25.01 -3.06 2.45
C ASN A 84 26.35 -2.67 3.06
N TYR A 85 26.48 -1.45 3.61
CA TYR A 85 27.76 -0.94 4.14
C TYR A 85 27.75 -0.75 5.66
N CYS A 86 26.63 -0.31 6.24
CA CYS A 86 26.52 -0.18 7.69
C CYS A 86 26.11 -1.50 8.37
N HIS A 87 25.62 -2.47 7.59
CA HIS A 87 25.01 -3.69 8.11
C HIS A 87 23.90 -3.40 9.13
N THR A 88 23.05 -2.42 8.80
CA THR A 88 21.92 -1.98 9.61
C THR A 88 20.61 -2.39 8.95
N THR A 89 19.64 -2.81 9.76
CA THR A 89 18.24 -3.05 9.37
C THR A 89 17.37 -1.97 10.00
N ILE A 90 16.38 -1.49 9.27
CA ILE A 90 15.33 -0.61 9.79
C ILE A 90 14.02 -1.41 9.79
N SER A 91 13.43 -1.58 10.97
CA SER A 91 12.12 -2.22 11.12
C SER A 91 11.00 -1.22 10.81
N TRP A 92 9.81 -1.73 10.47
CA TRP A 92 8.60 -0.92 10.38
C TRP A 92 8.06 -0.49 11.76
N TYR A 93 8.56 -1.07 12.87
CA TYR A 93 8.12 -0.72 14.21
C TYR A 93 9.07 0.34 14.77
N VAL A 94 8.51 1.46 15.19
CA VAL A 94 9.27 2.61 15.73
C VAL A 94 10.05 2.27 17.01
N ASP A 95 9.60 1.27 17.77
CA ASP A 95 10.21 0.85 19.03
C ASP A 95 11.35 -0.18 18.83
N ASP A 96 11.52 -0.71 17.62
CA ASP A 96 12.65 -1.61 17.33
C ASP A 96 13.95 -0.81 17.22
N GLN A 97 14.97 -1.25 17.95
CA GLN A 97 16.25 -0.53 18.00
C GLN A 97 16.99 -0.59 16.66
N THR A 98 17.31 0.59 16.13
CA THR A 98 18.24 0.73 15.00
C THR A 98 19.69 0.77 15.49
N LEU A 99 20.49 -0.21 15.08
CA LEU A 99 21.92 -0.27 15.38
C LEU A 99 22.74 0.37 14.25
N LEU A 100 23.37 1.51 14.55
CA LEU A 100 24.22 2.26 13.59
C LEU A 100 25.70 2.08 13.93
N PRO A 101 26.60 2.08 12.92
CA PRO A 101 28.03 2.06 13.16
C PRO A 101 28.50 3.37 13.80
N ALA A 102 29.61 3.30 14.55
CA ALA A 102 30.19 4.47 15.21
C ALA A 102 30.77 5.50 14.21
N SER A 103 31.18 5.04 13.02
CA SER A 103 31.72 5.88 11.96
C SER A 103 31.09 5.53 10.62
N LEU A 104 30.91 6.53 9.76
CA LEU A 104 30.36 6.35 8.41
C LEU A 104 31.30 5.49 7.54
N PRO A 105 30.88 4.29 7.09
CA PRO A 105 31.68 3.50 6.16
C PRO A 105 31.82 4.20 4.80
N ALA A 106 32.97 4.03 4.15
CA ALA A 106 33.18 4.53 2.80
C ALA A 106 32.54 3.61 1.75
N VAL A 107 31.95 4.21 0.73
CA VAL A 107 31.52 3.54 -0.50
C VAL A 107 32.74 3.52 -1.46
N PRO A 108 33.37 2.36 -1.71
CA PRO A 108 34.68 2.29 -2.36
C PRO A 108 34.65 2.70 -3.84
N ALA A 109 33.51 2.55 -4.50
CA ALA A 109 33.28 2.98 -5.88
C ALA A 109 31.82 3.45 -6.03
N PRO A 110 31.53 4.45 -6.89
CA PRO A 110 30.16 4.89 -7.09
C PRO A 110 29.22 3.74 -7.47
N VAL A 111 28.05 3.69 -6.84
CA VAL A 111 26.97 2.73 -7.13
C VAL A 111 25.81 3.50 -7.73
N GLU A 112 25.26 3.04 -8.84
CA GLU A 112 24.07 3.62 -9.49
C GLU A 112 23.08 2.50 -9.78
N ILE A 113 21.84 2.65 -9.32
CA ILE A 113 20.77 1.65 -9.43
C ILE A 113 19.50 2.33 -9.92
N GLU A 114 18.84 1.69 -10.88
CA GLU A 114 17.55 2.10 -11.42
C GLU A 114 16.48 1.09 -11.02
N ALA A 115 15.28 1.59 -10.70
CA ALA A 115 14.13 0.74 -10.44
C ALA A 115 13.79 -0.11 -11.69
N ARG A 116 13.51 -1.38 -11.45
CA ARG A 116 13.09 -2.35 -12.47
C ARG A 116 11.61 -2.19 -12.85
N VAL A 117 10.82 -1.55 -11.99
CA VAL A 117 9.40 -1.29 -12.18
C VAL A 117 9.02 0.14 -11.78
N GLN A 118 8.00 0.68 -12.43
CA GLN A 118 7.51 2.04 -12.18
C GLN A 118 6.68 2.16 -10.90
N ASN A 119 6.02 1.08 -10.47
CA ASN A 119 5.09 1.11 -9.35
C ASN A 119 5.43 0.02 -8.33
N ARG A 120 5.46 0.41 -7.06
CA ARG A 120 5.66 -0.46 -5.91
C ARG A 120 4.50 -0.28 -4.96
N PHE A 121 3.54 -1.18 -5.03
CA PHE A 121 2.33 -1.16 -4.21
C PHE A 121 2.58 -1.77 -2.84
N PHE A 122 1.94 -1.23 -1.80
CA PHE A 122 1.98 -1.81 -0.48
C PHE A 122 0.66 -1.62 0.28
N LEU A 123 0.40 -2.57 1.18
CA LEU A 123 -0.74 -2.70 2.09
C LEU A 123 -1.93 -3.48 1.55
N ASN A 124 -2.75 -3.94 2.49
CA ASN A 124 -4.02 -4.64 2.28
C ASN A 124 -5.07 -3.96 3.16
N TYR A 125 -6.34 -3.99 2.76
CA TYR A 125 -7.43 -3.52 3.60
C TYR A 125 -7.37 -4.17 5.00
N CYS A 126 -7.13 -5.48 5.08
CA CYS A 126 -7.03 -6.25 6.31
C CYS A 126 -5.94 -5.73 7.27
N THR A 127 -4.85 -5.16 6.75
CA THR A 127 -3.74 -4.62 7.58
C THR A 127 -4.22 -3.56 8.55
N PHE A 128 -5.24 -2.78 8.14
CA PHE A 128 -5.82 -1.71 8.95
C PHE A 128 -6.59 -2.23 10.18
N GLY A 129 -7.02 -3.49 10.18
CA GLY A 129 -7.72 -4.14 11.30
C GLY A 129 -6.84 -5.08 12.11
N TYR A 130 -5.96 -5.84 11.43
CA TYR A 130 -5.10 -6.83 12.08
C TYR A 130 -3.83 -6.24 12.69
N THR A 131 -3.38 -5.08 12.22
CA THR A 131 -2.13 -4.46 12.71
C THR A 131 -2.30 -3.00 13.09
N MET A 132 -2.85 -2.18 12.20
CA MET A 132 -2.75 -0.72 12.33
C MET A 132 -3.89 -0.07 13.10
N THR A 133 -4.88 -0.84 13.58
CA THR A 133 -6.07 -0.32 14.25
C THR A 133 -5.71 0.74 15.31
N TRP A 134 -4.73 0.45 16.15
CA TRP A 134 -4.40 1.32 17.29
C TRP A 134 -3.20 2.23 17.06
N TRP A 135 -2.67 2.28 15.83
CA TRP A 135 -1.54 3.11 15.49
C TRP A 135 -1.88 4.59 15.56
N LYS A 136 -0.93 5.37 16.06
CA LYS A 136 -1.01 6.83 16.11
C LYS A 136 -0.04 7.43 15.11
N TRP A 137 0.02 8.76 15.05
CA TRP A 137 0.92 9.46 14.14
C TRP A 137 2.38 9.01 14.29
N ARG A 138 2.87 8.79 15.51
CA ARG A 138 4.24 8.29 15.74
C ARG A 138 4.53 6.99 14.98
N ASP A 139 3.60 6.04 15.00
CA ASP A 139 3.77 4.74 14.36
C ASP A 139 3.68 4.89 12.84
N TRP A 140 2.69 5.66 12.36
CA TRP A 140 2.52 5.96 10.94
C TRP A 140 3.69 6.74 10.34
N GLU A 141 4.24 7.72 11.06
CA GLU A 141 5.37 8.52 10.61
C GLU A 141 6.58 7.63 10.29
N HIS A 142 6.93 6.76 11.25
CA HIS A 142 8.03 5.81 11.11
C HIS A 142 7.73 4.75 10.05
N PHE A 143 6.49 4.29 9.96
CA PHE A 143 6.09 3.33 8.96
C PHE A 143 6.16 3.90 7.52
N ILE A 144 5.77 5.16 7.30
CA ILE A 144 5.93 5.82 6.01
C ILE A 144 7.41 6.04 5.67
N ASP A 145 8.24 6.37 6.66
CA ASP A 145 9.70 6.39 6.48
C ASP A 145 10.22 5.01 6.04
N TRP A 146 9.77 3.92 6.67
CA TRP A 146 10.10 2.55 6.27
C TRP A 146 9.61 2.22 4.85
N MET A 147 8.40 2.64 4.47
CA MET A 147 7.87 2.50 3.12
C MET A 147 8.77 3.22 2.09
N ALA A 148 9.19 4.45 2.38
CA ALA A 148 10.09 5.22 1.52
C ALA A 148 11.48 4.56 1.39
N LEU A 149 12.06 4.10 2.51
CA LEU A 149 13.34 3.37 2.52
C LEU A 149 13.30 2.09 1.67
N ASN A 150 12.13 1.47 1.51
CA ASN A 150 11.93 0.29 0.67
C ASN A 150 11.35 0.62 -0.72
N GLY A 151 11.19 1.91 -1.04
CA GLY A 151 10.82 2.38 -2.38
C GLY A 151 9.34 2.22 -2.74
N VAL A 152 8.46 2.03 -1.75
CA VAL A 152 7.01 2.06 -1.96
C VAL A 152 6.62 3.44 -2.49
N ASN A 153 5.82 3.47 -3.57
CA ASN A 153 5.29 4.72 -4.13
C ASN A 153 3.79 4.68 -4.43
N LEU A 154 3.11 3.57 -4.16
CA LEU A 154 1.67 3.40 -4.35
C LEU A 154 1.06 2.73 -3.11
N PRO A 155 1.08 3.36 -1.92
CA PRO A 155 0.50 2.78 -0.71
C PRO A 155 -1.04 2.90 -0.70
N LEU A 156 -1.73 1.92 -0.12
CA LEU A 156 -3.16 2.05 0.20
C LEU A 156 -3.37 3.02 1.38
N ALA A 157 -4.20 4.04 1.22
CA ALA A 157 -4.43 5.06 2.25
C ALA A 157 -5.93 5.24 2.53
N ILE A 158 -6.46 4.43 3.45
CA ILE A 158 -7.90 4.33 3.72
C ILE A 158 -8.29 4.71 5.16
N THR A 159 -7.35 5.26 5.94
CA THR A 159 -7.59 5.72 7.31
C THR A 159 -8.63 6.85 7.32
N GLY A 160 -9.54 6.84 8.28
CA GLY A 160 -10.48 7.95 8.49
C GLY A 160 -11.60 8.11 7.45
N GLN A 161 -11.76 7.17 6.50
CA GLN A 161 -12.83 7.26 5.48
C GLN A 161 -14.24 7.28 6.09
N GLU A 162 -14.42 6.79 7.31
CA GLU A 162 -15.69 6.84 8.03
C GLU A 162 -16.16 8.29 8.24
N LYS A 163 -15.26 9.27 8.31
CA LYS A 163 -15.63 10.69 8.38
C LYS A 163 -16.19 11.20 7.07
N VAL A 164 -15.63 10.77 5.94
CA VAL A 164 -16.15 11.09 4.61
C VAL A 164 -17.56 10.51 4.50
N TRP A 165 -17.74 9.22 4.85
CA TRP A 165 -19.06 8.58 4.86
C TRP A 165 -20.04 9.25 5.80
N LEU A 166 -19.63 9.64 7.01
CA LEU A 166 -20.47 10.40 7.93
C LEU A 166 -21.01 11.67 7.28
N ASN A 167 -20.15 12.45 6.63
CA ASN A 167 -20.55 13.70 5.99
C ASN A 167 -21.45 13.45 4.77
N VAL A 168 -21.15 12.43 3.96
CA VAL A 168 -21.97 12.04 2.80
C VAL A 168 -23.36 11.57 3.25
N TRP A 169 -23.46 10.65 4.19
CA TRP A 169 -24.75 10.10 4.62
C TRP A 169 -25.65 11.14 5.29
N LYS A 170 -25.08 12.18 5.91
CA LYS A 170 -25.84 13.36 6.37
C LYS A 170 -26.50 14.11 5.21
N LYS A 171 -25.86 14.23 4.05
CA LYS A 171 -26.46 14.83 2.83
C LYS A 171 -27.63 13.99 2.30
N PHE A 172 -27.60 12.67 2.51
CA PHE A 172 -28.73 11.76 2.28
C PHE A 172 -29.72 11.71 3.46
N GLY A 173 -29.52 12.57 4.46
CA GLY A 173 -30.39 12.85 5.59
C GLY A 173 -30.52 11.70 6.60
N LEU A 174 -29.46 10.93 6.78
CA LEU A 174 -29.31 10.09 7.98
C LEU A 174 -28.82 10.93 9.15
N THR A 175 -29.23 10.55 10.36
CA THR A 175 -28.72 11.12 11.62
C THR A 175 -27.36 10.53 11.98
N ASP A 176 -26.60 11.20 12.85
CA ASP A 176 -25.31 10.72 13.34
C ASP A 176 -25.42 9.31 13.93
N ASP A 177 -26.47 9.01 14.69
CA ASP A 177 -26.66 7.69 15.31
C ASP A 177 -26.92 6.61 14.25
N GLN A 178 -27.81 6.86 13.27
CA GLN A 178 -28.06 5.93 12.17
C GLN A 178 -26.80 5.63 11.34
N ILE A 179 -25.93 6.63 11.17
CA ILE A 179 -24.69 6.44 10.41
C ILE A 179 -23.65 5.70 11.25
N ARG A 180 -23.56 6.00 12.55
CA ARG A 180 -22.59 5.33 13.42
C ARG A 180 -22.97 3.87 13.70
N GLU A 181 -24.27 3.56 13.71
CA GLU A 181 -24.77 2.18 13.80
C GLU A 181 -24.43 1.34 12.57
N PHE A 182 -24.19 1.96 11.40
CA PHE A 182 -23.77 1.25 10.20
C PHE A 182 -22.33 0.72 10.31
N PHE A 183 -21.42 1.50 10.89
CA PHE A 183 -20.01 1.12 11.02
C PHE A 183 -19.81 -0.01 12.04
N THR A 184 -18.89 -0.93 11.75
CA THR A 184 -18.38 -1.90 12.72
C THR A 184 -17.45 -1.25 13.74
N GLY A 185 -17.06 -2.00 14.77
CA GLY A 185 -15.99 -1.61 15.68
C GLY A 185 -14.64 -1.46 14.96
N PRO A 186 -13.69 -0.67 15.53
CA PRO A 186 -12.44 -0.30 14.85
C PRO A 186 -11.65 -1.43 14.19
N ALA A 187 -11.48 -2.55 14.89
CA ALA A 187 -10.69 -3.69 14.41
C ALA A 187 -11.34 -4.40 13.21
N TYR A 188 -12.64 -4.19 13.00
CA TYR A 188 -13.44 -4.85 11.95
C TYR A 188 -13.73 -3.95 10.75
N LEU A 189 -13.21 -2.71 10.75
CA LEU A 189 -13.42 -1.77 9.66
C LEU A 189 -12.96 -2.28 8.28
N PRO A 190 -11.87 -3.08 8.14
CA PRO A 190 -11.52 -3.64 6.83
C PRO A 190 -12.66 -4.41 6.17
N TRP A 191 -13.29 -5.34 6.89
CA TRP A 191 -14.40 -6.14 6.36
C TRP A 191 -15.67 -5.32 6.15
N HIS A 192 -15.88 -4.28 6.96
CA HIS A 192 -16.95 -3.33 6.71
C HIS A 192 -16.73 -2.59 5.39
N ARG A 193 -15.55 -2.03 5.16
CA ARG A 193 -15.21 -1.29 3.93
C ARG A 193 -15.27 -2.17 2.66
N MET A 194 -15.07 -3.47 2.82
CA MET A 194 -15.21 -4.48 1.76
C MET A 194 -16.63 -5.05 1.64
N ALA A 195 -17.62 -4.43 2.30
CA ALA A 195 -19.03 -4.81 2.26
C ALA A 195 -19.34 -6.24 2.77
N ASN A 196 -18.55 -6.75 3.72
CA ASN A 196 -18.75 -8.10 4.26
C ASN A 196 -19.63 -8.11 5.52
N ILE A 197 -19.47 -7.13 6.41
CA ILE A 197 -20.19 -7.05 7.69
C ILE A 197 -20.49 -5.60 8.07
N ASP A 198 -21.68 -5.38 8.64
CA ASP A 198 -22.09 -4.09 9.21
C ASP A 198 -22.29 -4.20 10.71
N HIS A 199 -22.24 -3.07 11.41
CA HIS A 199 -22.59 -2.89 12.83
C HIS A 199 -21.78 -3.65 13.89
N TRP A 200 -21.23 -4.83 13.61
CA TRP A 200 -20.56 -5.72 14.57
C TRP A 200 -19.53 -4.97 15.44
N GLU A 201 -19.69 -5.03 16.77
CA GLU A 201 -18.84 -4.34 17.77
C GLU A 201 -18.79 -2.81 17.62
N GLY A 202 -19.74 -2.22 16.89
CA GLY A 202 -20.00 -0.78 16.84
C GLY A 202 -20.96 -0.30 17.94
N PRO A 203 -21.44 0.95 17.90
CA PRO A 203 -21.12 1.99 16.92
C PRO A 203 -19.77 2.68 17.18
N LEU A 204 -19.12 3.19 16.12
CA LEU A 204 -17.88 3.99 16.29
C LEU A 204 -18.14 5.28 17.07
N PRO A 205 -17.32 5.67 18.06
CA PRO A 205 -17.46 6.96 18.72
C PRO A 205 -17.02 8.11 17.82
N MET A 206 -17.62 9.30 17.97
CA MET A 206 -17.23 10.49 17.19
C MET A 206 -15.75 10.86 17.35
N SER A 207 -15.18 10.65 18.55
CA SER A 207 -13.75 10.86 18.80
C SER A 207 -12.85 9.98 17.92
N TRP A 208 -13.29 8.77 17.59
CA TRP A 208 -12.60 7.90 16.65
C TRP A 208 -12.72 8.45 15.23
N ILE A 209 -13.94 8.75 14.78
CA ILE A 209 -14.21 9.24 13.41
C ILE A 209 -13.40 10.51 13.13
N ASP A 210 -13.43 11.49 14.03
CA ASP A 210 -12.70 12.75 13.87
C ASP A 210 -11.18 12.55 14.01
N GLY A 211 -10.74 11.73 14.97
CA GLY A 211 -9.32 11.45 15.20
C GLY A 211 -8.64 10.74 14.03
N GLN A 212 -9.32 9.75 13.43
CA GLN A 212 -8.80 9.03 12.26
C GLN A 212 -8.77 9.91 11.01
N ALA A 213 -9.73 10.83 10.84
CA ALA A 213 -9.69 11.79 9.75
C ALA A 213 -8.52 12.77 9.86
N GLU A 214 -8.17 13.20 11.08
CA GLU A 214 -7.00 14.05 11.31
C GLU A 214 -5.68 13.29 11.12
N LEU A 215 -5.63 12.02 11.55
CA LEU A 215 -4.50 11.14 11.28
C LEU A 215 -4.28 10.95 9.78
N GLN A 216 -5.35 10.75 9.00
CA GLN A 216 -5.26 10.57 7.55
C GLN A 216 -4.64 11.79 6.84
N LYS A 217 -4.94 13.02 7.28
CA LYS A 217 -4.29 14.22 6.69
C LYS A 217 -2.78 14.18 6.85
N GLN A 218 -2.30 13.81 8.04
CA GLN A 218 -0.86 13.70 8.32
C GLN A 218 -0.21 12.58 7.51
N ILE A 219 -0.89 11.43 7.38
CA ILE A 219 -0.44 10.30 6.54
C ILE A 219 -0.25 10.77 5.10
N LEU A 220 -1.28 11.34 4.49
CA LEU A 220 -1.27 11.76 3.09
C LEU A 220 -0.25 12.87 2.82
N GLU A 221 -0.10 13.82 3.73
CA GLU A 221 0.92 14.87 3.63
C GLU A 221 2.32 14.24 3.57
N ARG A 222 2.62 13.29 4.45
CA ARG A 222 3.94 12.64 4.51
C ARG A 222 4.18 11.70 3.33
N GLU A 223 3.20 10.92 2.91
CA GLU A 223 3.31 10.05 1.74
C GLU A 223 3.60 10.87 0.48
N ARG A 224 2.88 11.97 0.26
CA ARG A 224 3.09 12.88 -0.88
C ARG A 224 4.43 13.62 -0.80
N ALA A 225 4.90 13.98 0.40
CA ALA A 225 6.23 14.56 0.59
C ALA A 225 7.34 13.60 0.13
N PHE A 226 7.13 12.29 0.26
CA PHE A 226 7.98 11.24 -0.31
C PHE A 226 7.65 10.88 -1.76
N ASN A 227 6.87 11.70 -2.47
CA ASN A 227 6.46 11.47 -3.85
C ASN A 227 5.67 10.16 -4.07
N MET A 228 5.07 9.61 -3.01
CA MET A 228 4.13 8.50 -3.14
C MET A 228 2.80 9.02 -3.69
N LYS A 229 2.03 8.12 -4.31
CA LYS A 229 0.66 8.34 -4.77
C LYS A 229 -0.28 7.48 -3.93
N PRO A 230 -0.83 8.01 -2.83
CA PRO A 230 -1.75 7.28 -1.99
C PRO A 230 -2.99 6.82 -2.77
N VAL A 231 -3.38 5.56 -2.59
CA VAL A 231 -4.60 5.01 -3.17
C VAL A 231 -5.75 5.26 -2.19
N LEU A 232 -6.64 6.18 -2.55
CA LEU A 232 -7.80 6.53 -1.74
C LEU A 232 -9.00 5.62 -2.08
N PRO A 233 -10.00 5.46 -1.21
CA PRO A 233 -11.19 4.68 -1.55
C PRO A 233 -12.08 5.40 -2.58
N ALA A 234 -12.97 4.65 -3.23
CA ALA A 234 -14.13 5.17 -3.94
C ALA A 234 -15.35 4.27 -3.71
N PHE A 235 -16.54 4.75 -4.08
CA PHE A 235 -17.78 4.06 -3.76
C PHE A 235 -17.96 2.80 -4.63
N ALA A 236 -18.17 1.65 -3.99
CA ALA A 236 -18.33 0.36 -4.65
C ALA A 236 -19.77 -0.19 -4.60
N GLY A 237 -20.72 0.54 -4.00
CA GLY A 237 -22.12 0.10 -3.85
C GLY A 237 -22.55 -0.22 -2.41
N HIS A 238 -21.64 -0.29 -1.44
CA HIS A 238 -21.99 -0.58 -0.04
C HIS A 238 -22.71 0.58 0.65
N VAL A 239 -23.95 0.34 1.08
CA VAL A 239 -24.79 1.38 1.68
C VAL A 239 -25.36 0.94 3.05
N PRO A 240 -25.65 1.88 3.96
CA PRO A 240 -26.37 1.58 5.18
C PRO A 240 -27.76 1.02 4.90
N LYS A 241 -28.23 0.08 5.75
CA LYS A 241 -29.63 -0.37 5.75
C LYS A 241 -30.63 0.79 5.81
N ALA A 242 -30.32 1.83 6.58
CA ALA A 242 -31.16 3.02 6.69
C ALA A 242 -31.36 3.77 5.35
N ILE A 243 -30.43 3.63 4.40
CA ILE A 243 -30.64 4.15 3.02
C ILE A 243 -31.70 3.33 2.29
N ALA A 244 -31.71 2.00 2.45
CA ALA A 244 -32.75 1.15 1.86
C ALA A 244 -34.15 1.48 2.41
N GLU A 245 -34.24 1.78 3.71
CA GLU A 245 -35.50 2.19 4.36
C GLU A 245 -35.97 3.57 3.87
N LYS A 246 -35.02 4.49 3.66
CA LYS A 246 -35.32 5.87 3.24
C LYS A 246 -35.62 5.99 1.74
N TYR A 247 -35.00 5.15 0.91
CA TYR A 247 -35.19 5.11 -0.53
C TYR A 247 -35.77 3.74 -0.94
N PRO A 248 -37.05 3.45 -0.64
CA PRO A 248 -37.64 2.12 -0.83
C PRO A 248 -37.76 1.68 -2.30
N HIS A 249 -37.55 2.60 -3.25
CA HIS A 249 -37.53 2.33 -4.69
C HIS A 249 -36.10 2.17 -5.25
N ALA A 250 -35.07 2.44 -4.44
CA ALA A 250 -33.70 2.20 -4.83
C ALA A 250 -33.43 0.70 -4.91
N LYS A 251 -32.63 0.28 -5.88
CA LYS A 251 -32.25 -1.12 -6.09
C LYS A 251 -31.18 -1.55 -5.08
N ILE A 252 -31.60 -1.70 -3.83
CA ILE A 252 -30.72 -2.11 -2.73
C ILE A 252 -31.08 -3.52 -2.30
N THR A 253 -30.10 -4.40 -2.29
CA THR A 253 -30.26 -5.80 -1.87
C THR A 253 -29.29 -6.17 -0.76
N SER A 254 -29.67 -7.08 0.13
CA SER A 254 -28.73 -7.69 1.06
C SER A 254 -27.71 -8.54 0.28
N LEU A 255 -26.44 -8.47 0.68
CA LEU A 255 -25.37 -9.34 0.15
C LEU A 255 -25.35 -10.72 0.80
N GLY A 256 -26.27 -10.98 1.73
CA GLY A 256 -26.40 -12.27 2.39
C GLY A 256 -25.42 -12.48 3.53
N GLU A 257 -25.28 -13.73 3.96
CA GLU A 257 -24.40 -14.13 5.06
C GLU A 257 -22.94 -14.17 4.61
N TRP A 258 -22.05 -13.63 5.44
CA TRP A 258 -20.60 -13.77 5.32
C TRP A 258 -20.04 -14.22 6.68
N GLY A 259 -19.06 -15.12 6.68
CA GLY A 259 -18.33 -15.52 7.90
C GLY A 259 -19.18 -16.10 9.05
N ASN A 260 -20.34 -16.70 8.75
CA ASN A 260 -21.34 -17.16 9.74
C ASN A 260 -21.88 -16.06 10.67
N PHE A 261 -21.79 -14.79 10.28
CA PHE A 261 -22.41 -13.70 11.01
C PHE A 261 -23.94 -13.74 10.85
N SER A 262 -24.67 -13.52 11.95
CA SER A 262 -26.14 -13.53 11.94
C SER A 262 -26.72 -12.43 11.05
N GLN A 263 -27.97 -12.63 10.59
CA GLN A 263 -28.68 -11.74 9.66
C GLN A 263 -28.64 -10.24 10.00
N GLN A 264 -28.58 -9.87 11.28
CA GLN A 264 -28.55 -8.47 11.71
C GLN A 264 -27.26 -7.71 11.32
N TYR A 265 -26.19 -8.42 10.93
CA TYR A 265 -24.90 -7.85 10.52
C TYR A 265 -24.67 -7.92 9.00
N GLN A 266 -25.68 -8.31 8.24
CA GLN A 266 -25.57 -8.36 6.78
C GLN A 266 -25.38 -6.96 6.21
N SER A 267 -24.54 -6.89 5.18
CA SER A 267 -24.31 -5.68 4.39
C SER A 267 -25.35 -5.53 3.27
N TYR A 268 -25.51 -4.30 2.81
CA TYR A 268 -26.45 -3.94 1.75
C TYR A 268 -25.72 -3.30 0.58
N PHE A 269 -26.11 -3.69 -0.62
CA PHE A 269 -25.51 -3.26 -1.88
C PHE A 269 -26.53 -2.52 -2.74
N LEU A 270 -26.18 -1.30 -3.12
CA LEU A 270 -26.86 -0.50 -4.11
C LEU A 270 -26.35 -0.88 -5.50
N ASP A 271 -27.27 -1.33 -6.35
CA ASP A 271 -27.01 -1.64 -7.74
C ASP A 271 -26.45 -0.41 -8.50
N SER A 272 -25.37 -0.59 -9.27
CA SER A 272 -24.74 0.47 -10.05
C SER A 272 -25.61 1.01 -11.20
N PHE A 273 -26.70 0.32 -11.55
CA PHE A 273 -27.72 0.84 -12.47
C PHE A 273 -28.69 1.84 -11.83
N ASP A 274 -28.70 1.96 -10.50
CA ASP A 274 -29.58 2.90 -9.82
C ASP A 274 -29.07 4.34 -9.95
N THR A 275 -29.98 5.28 -10.19
CA THR A 275 -29.64 6.71 -10.28
C THR A 275 -29.01 7.26 -8.99
N LEU A 276 -29.25 6.62 -7.85
CA LEU A 276 -28.65 6.99 -6.57
C LEU A 276 -27.13 6.70 -6.56
N PHE A 277 -26.66 5.70 -7.31
CA PHE A 277 -25.27 5.28 -7.31
C PHE A 277 -24.34 6.43 -7.75
N ALA A 278 -24.65 7.05 -8.90
CA ALA A 278 -23.88 8.18 -9.43
C ALA A 278 -23.87 9.38 -8.48
N LYS A 279 -24.99 9.64 -7.80
CA LYS A 279 -25.09 10.73 -6.80
C LYS A 279 -24.20 10.45 -5.60
N ILE A 280 -24.27 9.25 -5.03
CA ILE A 280 -23.44 8.86 -3.87
C ILE A 280 -21.96 8.89 -4.25
N GLN A 281 -21.57 8.34 -5.40
CA GLN A 281 -20.19 8.37 -5.89
C GLN A 281 -19.67 9.81 -5.99
N HIS A 282 -20.46 10.71 -6.58
CA HIS A 282 -20.09 12.11 -6.72
C HIS A 282 -19.90 12.79 -5.36
N GLU A 283 -20.88 12.66 -4.46
CA GLU A 283 -20.81 13.24 -3.11
C GLU A 283 -19.64 12.69 -2.29
N PHE A 284 -19.33 11.40 -2.45
CA PHE A 284 -18.20 10.76 -1.79
C PHE A 284 -16.86 11.28 -2.31
N LEU A 285 -16.64 11.27 -3.62
CA LEU A 285 -15.40 11.75 -4.21
C LEU A 285 -15.21 13.25 -3.99
N GLU A 286 -16.29 14.03 -4.01
CA GLU A 286 -16.25 15.46 -3.67
C GLU A 286 -15.80 15.69 -2.24
N GLU A 287 -16.46 15.04 -1.28
CA GLU A 287 -16.15 15.23 0.14
C GLU A 287 -14.76 14.70 0.49
N GLN A 288 -14.35 13.55 -0.08
CA GLN A 288 -13.01 13.01 0.07
C GLN A 288 -11.97 13.98 -0.49
N THR A 289 -12.13 14.46 -1.73
CA THR A 289 -11.19 15.38 -2.37
C THR A 289 -11.09 16.70 -1.61
N ARG A 290 -12.21 17.21 -1.10
CA ARG A 290 -12.25 18.41 -0.26
C ARG A 290 -11.44 18.25 1.03
N MET A 291 -11.50 17.07 1.65
CA MET A 291 -10.81 16.78 2.91
C MET A 291 -9.33 16.44 2.72
N PHE A 292 -9.01 15.72 1.64
CA PHE A 292 -7.75 14.98 1.52
C PHE A 292 -7.00 15.23 0.22
N GLY A 293 -7.56 15.97 -0.75
CA GLY A 293 -7.05 16.02 -2.12
C GLY A 293 -7.16 14.65 -2.82
N THR A 294 -6.48 14.50 -3.95
CA THR A 294 -6.42 13.22 -4.69
C THR A 294 -5.11 13.07 -5.45
N ASP A 295 -4.74 11.82 -5.70
CA ASP A 295 -3.62 11.40 -6.56
C ASP A 295 -4.14 10.55 -7.74
N HIS A 296 -5.46 10.63 -7.98
CA HIS A 296 -6.20 10.02 -9.08
C HIS A 296 -6.26 8.49 -9.11
N VAL A 297 -5.77 7.80 -8.07
CA VAL A 297 -5.87 6.33 -7.96
C VAL A 297 -6.84 5.97 -6.85
N TYR A 298 -7.88 5.21 -7.19
CA TYR A 298 -8.96 4.85 -6.29
C TYR A 298 -9.08 3.33 -6.13
N GLY A 299 -9.04 2.84 -4.88
CA GLY A 299 -9.36 1.46 -4.53
C GLY A 299 -10.86 1.24 -4.53
N THR A 300 -11.35 0.23 -5.26
CA THR A 300 -12.79 -0.09 -5.33
C THR A 300 -12.96 -1.58 -5.57
N ASP A 301 -13.72 -2.26 -4.71
CA ASP A 301 -13.82 -3.72 -4.72
C ASP A 301 -15.28 -4.16 -4.49
N PRO A 302 -16.11 -4.23 -5.55
CA PRO A 302 -17.56 -4.40 -5.39
C PRO A 302 -17.97 -5.80 -4.90
N PHE A 303 -17.15 -6.82 -5.12
CA PHE A 303 -17.52 -8.22 -4.90
C PHE A 303 -16.46 -9.04 -4.15
N ASN A 304 -15.81 -8.43 -3.14
CA ASN A 304 -14.81 -9.13 -2.34
C ASN A 304 -15.46 -10.21 -1.45
N GLU A 305 -15.23 -11.49 -1.78
CA GLU A 305 -15.78 -12.66 -1.06
C GLU A 305 -17.31 -12.70 -0.93
N VAL A 306 -18.01 -11.96 -1.80
CA VAL A 306 -19.47 -11.93 -1.87
C VAL A 306 -19.93 -12.30 -3.28
N THR A 307 -21.11 -12.92 -3.37
CA THR A 307 -21.68 -13.31 -4.66
C THR A 307 -22.33 -12.08 -5.33
N PRO A 308 -21.95 -11.74 -6.59
CA PRO A 308 -22.64 -10.68 -7.32
C PRO A 308 -24.10 -11.07 -7.58
N PRO A 309 -25.01 -10.09 -7.76
CA PRO A 309 -26.41 -10.37 -8.08
C PRO A 309 -26.64 -11.24 -9.32
N SER A 310 -25.70 -11.22 -10.28
CA SER A 310 -25.72 -12.09 -11.46
C SER A 310 -24.30 -12.43 -11.92
N TRP A 311 -24.14 -13.63 -12.47
CA TRP A 311 -22.89 -14.10 -13.09
C TRP A 311 -22.90 -13.98 -14.62
N GLU A 312 -23.94 -13.39 -15.22
CA GLU A 312 -23.98 -13.16 -16.66
C GLU A 312 -22.90 -12.15 -17.07
N PRO A 313 -22.09 -12.43 -18.12
CA PRO A 313 -21.03 -11.54 -18.57
C PRO A 313 -21.50 -10.10 -18.84
N GLU A 314 -22.69 -9.92 -19.43
CA GLU A 314 -23.26 -8.60 -19.73
C GLU A 314 -23.55 -7.80 -18.45
N TYR A 315 -24.01 -8.47 -17.40
CA TYR A 315 -24.23 -7.84 -16.10
C TYR A 315 -22.91 -7.37 -15.49
N LEU A 316 -21.89 -8.25 -15.44
CA LEU A 316 -20.58 -7.93 -14.87
C LEU A 316 -19.88 -6.79 -15.63
N CYS A 317 -19.95 -6.82 -16.97
CA CYS A 317 -19.48 -5.76 -17.85
C CYS A 317 -20.14 -4.42 -17.52
N SER A 318 -21.47 -4.42 -17.40
CA SER A 318 -22.22 -3.21 -17.12
C SER A 318 -21.93 -2.66 -15.71
N VAL A 319 -21.75 -3.54 -14.72
CA VAL A 319 -21.39 -3.12 -13.36
C VAL A 319 -20.07 -2.38 -13.34
N SER A 320 -18.99 -2.97 -13.89
CA SER A 320 -17.67 -2.33 -13.87
C SER A 320 -17.65 -1.06 -14.72
N LYS A 321 -18.34 -1.05 -15.87
CA LYS A 321 -18.51 0.15 -16.68
C LYS A 321 -19.14 1.29 -15.88
N ASN A 322 -20.27 1.06 -15.22
CA ASN A 322 -20.98 2.11 -14.48
C ASN A 322 -20.18 2.61 -13.27
N ILE A 323 -19.52 1.71 -12.53
CA ILE A 323 -18.64 2.09 -11.41
C ILE A 323 -17.55 3.04 -11.92
N TYR A 324 -16.86 2.67 -13.00
CA TYR A 324 -15.79 3.50 -13.54
C TYR A 324 -16.31 4.81 -14.16
N GLU A 325 -17.39 4.78 -14.94
CA GLU A 325 -17.92 5.99 -15.59
C GLU A 325 -18.40 7.02 -14.56
N THR A 326 -19.00 6.59 -13.46
CA THR A 326 -19.40 7.50 -12.37
C THR A 326 -18.19 8.09 -11.66
N MET A 327 -17.14 7.31 -11.40
CA MET A 327 -15.86 7.80 -10.88
C MET A 327 -15.22 8.83 -11.83
N ALA A 328 -15.10 8.47 -13.12
CA ALA A 328 -14.49 9.30 -14.16
C ALA A 328 -15.30 10.55 -14.52
N SER A 329 -16.59 10.58 -14.17
CA SER A 329 -17.43 11.76 -14.31
C SER A 329 -17.04 12.87 -13.34
N TYR A 330 -16.52 12.52 -12.17
CA TYR A 330 -15.97 13.46 -11.18
C TYR A 330 -14.50 13.76 -11.46
N ASP A 331 -13.68 12.72 -11.62
CA ASP A 331 -12.23 12.83 -11.85
C ASP A 331 -11.84 12.21 -13.20
N LYS A 332 -11.56 13.05 -14.20
CA LYS A 332 -11.20 12.60 -15.56
C LYS A 332 -9.91 11.78 -15.61
N ASP A 333 -9.03 11.97 -14.64
CA ASP A 333 -7.74 11.29 -14.57
C ASP A 333 -7.80 10.00 -13.74
N ALA A 334 -8.96 9.72 -13.12
CA ALA A 334 -9.18 8.54 -12.29
C ALA A 334 -8.65 7.24 -12.89
N GLN A 335 -7.99 6.46 -12.06
CA GLN A 335 -7.61 5.07 -12.27
C GLN A 335 -8.19 4.24 -11.14
N TRP A 336 -8.82 3.13 -11.49
CA TRP A 336 -9.39 2.18 -10.56
C TRP A 336 -8.38 1.09 -10.23
N LEU A 337 -7.94 1.00 -8.98
CA LEU A 337 -7.19 -0.13 -8.45
C LEU A 337 -8.16 -1.21 -7.91
N GLN A 338 -8.12 -2.41 -8.50
CA GLN A 338 -9.00 -3.54 -8.19
C GLN A 338 -8.17 -4.69 -7.60
N MET A 339 -8.60 -5.26 -6.48
CA MET A 339 -8.04 -6.49 -5.96
C MET A 339 -8.38 -7.67 -6.88
N GLY A 340 -7.37 -8.38 -7.37
CA GLY A 340 -7.54 -9.60 -8.15
C GLY A 340 -7.95 -10.83 -7.32
N TRP A 341 -8.06 -10.69 -5.99
CA TRP A 341 -8.44 -11.76 -5.07
C TRP A 341 -9.74 -12.47 -5.50
N ILE A 342 -10.73 -11.71 -5.97
CA ILE A 342 -12.02 -12.25 -6.41
C ILE A 342 -11.87 -13.33 -7.48
N PHE A 343 -10.89 -13.17 -8.39
CA PHE A 343 -10.64 -14.12 -9.47
C PHE A 343 -9.98 -15.40 -8.97
N TYR A 344 -9.28 -15.36 -7.84
CA TYR A 344 -8.72 -16.53 -7.18
C TYR A 344 -9.76 -17.23 -6.27
N PHE A 345 -10.41 -16.46 -5.40
CA PHE A 345 -11.28 -16.97 -4.33
C PHE A 345 -12.48 -17.74 -4.89
N MET A 346 -13.18 -17.18 -5.88
CA MET A 346 -14.30 -17.85 -6.58
C MET A 346 -13.92 -18.25 -8.02
N GLN A 347 -12.74 -18.83 -8.20
CA GLN A 347 -12.21 -19.19 -9.53
C GLN A 347 -13.07 -20.18 -10.32
N ASP A 348 -13.95 -20.94 -9.68
CA ASP A 348 -14.94 -21.80 -10.33
C ASP A 348 -16.08 -20.98 -10.97
N LYS A 349 -16.34 -19.78 -10.44
CA LYS A 349 -17.34 -18.84 -10.96
C LYS A 349 -16.73 -17.80 -11.89
N TRP A 350 -15.57 -17.26 -11.58
CA TRP A 350 -14.85 -16.29 -12.42
C TRP A 350 -14.16 -16.97 -13.61
N THR A 351 -14.96 -17.36 -14.60
CA THR A 351 -14.46 -17.89 -15.88
C THR A 351 -13.72 -16.82 -16.68
N SER A 352 -12.87 -17.22 -17.63
CA SER A 352 -12.15 -16.29 -18.52
C SER A 352 -13.08 -15.29 -19.21
N GLU A 353 -14.24 -15.74 -19.68
CA GLU A 353 -15.27 -14.89 -20.28
C GLU A 353 -15.80 -13.81 -19.32
N ARG A 354 -16.12 -14.18 -18.08
CA ARG A 354 -16.63 -13.26 -17.05
C ARG A 354 -15.58 -12.26 -16.61
N ILE A 355 -14.34 -12.72 -16.41
CA ILE A 355 -13.21 -11.84 -16.08
C ILE A 355 -13.01 -10.86 -17.23
N LYS A 356 -12.98 -11.33 -18.48
CA LYS A 356 -12.81 -10.48 -19.66
C LYS A 356 -13.91 -9.44 -19.78
N ALA A 357 -15.17 -9.83 -19.61
CA ALA A 357 -16.32 -8.94 -19.64
C ALA A 357 -16.21 -7.83 -18.57
N PHE A 358 -15.82 -8.20 -17.34
CA PHE A 358 -15.63 -7.25 -16.25
C PHE A 358 -14.47 -6.27 -16.52
N LEU A 359 -13.30 -6.77 -16.96
CA LEU A 359 -12.09 -5.96 -17.11
C LEU A 359 -12.09 -5.06 -18.36
N GLN A 360 -12.65 -5.53 -19.48
CA GLN A 360 -12.65 -4.77 -20.75
C GLN A 360 -13.75 -3.71 -20.83
N ALA A 361 -14.69 -3.69 -19.88
CA ALA A 361 -15.70 -2.65 -19.81
C ALA A 361 -15.16 -1.31 -19.29
N VAL A 362 -13.98 -1.33 -18.66
CA VAL A 362 -13.23 -0.14 -18.27
C VAL A 362 -12.17 0.16 -19.31
N PRO A 363 -11.96 1.44 -19.71
CA PRO A 363 -10.95 1.78 -20.71
C PRO A 363 -9.56 1.24 -20.35
N GLN A 364 -8.77 0.96 -21.39
CA GLN A 364 -7.41 0.47 -21.24
C GLN A 364 -6.57 1.43 -20.39
N ASN A 365 -5.80 0.89 -19.45
CA ASN A 365 -4.96 1.64 -18.49
C ASN A 365 -5.72 2.47 -17.44
N LYS A 366 -7.04 2.30 -17.37
CA LYS A 366 -7.89 2.95 -16.38
C LYS A 366 -8.37 2.01 -15.27
N MET A 367 -8.11 0.71 -15.41
CA MET A 367 -8.18 -0.27 -14.34
C MET A 367 -6.80 -0.90 -14.13
N ILE A 368 -6.34 -0.94 -12.90
CA ILE A 368 -5.08 -1.57 -12.48
C ILE A 368 -5.43 -2.74 -11.57
N LEU A 369 -4.88 -3.91 -11.85
CA LEU A 369 -5.13 -5.12 -11.07
C LEU A 369 -4.00 -5.37 -10.08
N LEU A 370 -4.35 -5.68 -8.84
CA LEU A 370 -3.44 -6.33 -7.91
C LEU A 370 -3.56 -7.85 -8.13
N ASP A 371 -2.57 -8.49 -8.76
CA ASP A 371 -2.50 -9.97 -8.79
C ASP A 371 -2.11 -10.45 -7.39
N TYR A 372 -3.12 -10.82 -6.63
CA TYR A 372 -3.15 -10.56 -5.19
C TYR A 372 -2.33 -11.54 -4.34
N PHE A 373 -2.16 -12.77 -4.81
CA PHE A 373 -1.60 -13.91 -4.06
C PHE A 373 -0.58 -14.70 -4.88
N CYS A 374 0.35 -14.00 -5.52
CA CYS A 374 1.26 -14.61 -6.48
C CYS A 374 2.29 -15.57 -5.86
N ASP A 375 2.54 -15.52 -4.55
CA ASP A 375 3.33 -16.55 -3.87
C ASP A 375 2.68 -17.93 -3.90
N ASN A 376 1.38 -18.02 -4.19
CA ASN A 376 0.70 -19.28 -4.46
C ASN A 376 0.20 -19.38 -5.91
N VAL A 377 -0.73 -18.51 -6.30
CA VAL A 377 -1.41 -18.54 -7.61
C VAL A 377 -1.27 -17.21 -8.34
N GLU A 378 -0.72 -17.28 -9.55
CA GLU A 378 -0.54 -16.14 -10.44
C GLU A 378 -1.71 -16.06 -11.44
N VAL A 379 -2.66 -15.15 -11.19
CA VAL A 379 -3.87 -15.01 -12.01
C VAL A 379 -3.55 -14.50 -13.42
N TRP A 380 -2.49 -13.71 -13.58
CA TRP A 380 -2.05 -13.20 -14.88
C TRP A 380 -1.81 -14.31 -15.91
N LYS A 381 -1.35 -15.50 -15.47
CA LYS A 381 -1.04 -16.64 -16.34
C LYS A 381 -2.28 -17.23 -17.05
N ARG A 382 -3.46 -17.11 -16.45
CA ARG A 382 -4.72 -17.66 -16.99
C ARG A 382 -5.67 -16.63 -17.59
N THR A 383 -5.28 -15.36 -17.57
CA THR A 383 -6.10 -14.22 -18.03
C THR A 383 -5.43 -13.47 -19.18
N GLU A 384 -4.48 -14.10 -19.87
CA GLU A 384 -3.68 -13.45 -20.93
C GLU A 384 -3.04 -12.14 -20.43
N SER A 385 -2.52 -12.17 -19.19
CA SER A 385 -2.08 -10.97 -18.47
C SER A 385 -3.22 -9.96 -18.32
N PHE A 386 -4.32 -10.34 -17.66
CA PHE A 386 -5.50 -9.48 -17.41
C PHE A 386 -6.06 -8.78 -18.65
N PHE A 387 -6.05 -9.48 -19.80
CA PHE A 387 -6.54 -9.00 -21.09
C PHE A 387 -6.01 -7.62 -21.48
N GLY A 388 -4.77 -7.33 -21.08
CA GLY A 388 -4.06 -6.09 -21.39
C GLY A 388 -4.13 -5.02 -20.31
N GLN A 389 -5.05 -5.06 -19.33
CA GLN A 389 -5.09 -4.07 -18.25
C GLN A 389 -3.80 -4.11 -17.40
N PRO A 390 -3.24 -2.96 -16.97
CA PRO A 390 -2.07 -2.95 -16.10
C PRO A 390 -2.26 -3.80 -14.86
N TYR A 391 -1.21 -4.52 -14.44
CA TYR A 391 -1.27 -5.28 -13.19
C TYR A 391 0.03 -5.24 -12.40
N ILE A 392 -0.10 -5.41 -11.09
CA ILE A 392 0.99 -5.47 -10.12
C ILE A 392 1.03 -6.87 -9.55
N TRP A 393 2.18 -7.53 -9.67
CA TRP A 393 2.43 -8.83 -9.04
C TRP A 393 2.58 -8.62 -7.53
N CYS A 394 1.71 -9.22 -6.72
CA CYS A 394 1.70 -9.00 -5.27
C CYS A 394 2.02 -10.27 -4.47
N TYR A 395 2.86 -10.09 -3.47
CA TYR A 395 3.11 -11.07 -2.42
C TYR A 395 2.09 -10.91 -1.29
N LEU A 396 1.22 -11.90 -1.07
CA LEU A 396 0.23 -11.84 0.01
C LEU A 396 0.86 -12.17 1.34
N GLY A 397 1.61 -13.27 1.43
CA GLY A 397 2.59 -13.53 2.48
C GLY A 397 2.10 -13.68 3.93
N ASN A 398 0.89 -13.26 4.26
CA ASN A 398 0.29 -13.38 5.57
C ASN A 398 -1.24 -13.40 5.48
N PHE A 399 -1.85 -14.27 6.29
CA PHE A 399 -3.29 -14.33 6.52
C PHE A 399 -3.56 -14.18 8.02
N GLY A 400 -4.51 -13.33 8.39
CA GLY A 400 -5.00 -13.14 9.76
C GLY A 400 -4.00 -12.58 10.77
N GLY A 401 -2.80 -12.15 10.35
CA GLY A 401 -1.72 -11.79 11.27
C GLY A 401 -1.04 -13.02 11.92
N ASN A 402 -1.22 -14.22 11.36
CA ASN A 402 -0.63 -15.44 11.90
C ASN A 402 0.91 -15.35 11.92
N THR A 403 1.51 -15.89 12.99
CA THR A 403 2.95 -15.69 13.29
C THR A 403 3.85 -16.87 12.89
N THR A 404 3.33 -17.82 12.12
CA THR A 404 4.10 -18.98 11.65
C THR A 404 5.22 -18.54 10.70
N LEU A 405 6.39 -19.18 10.81
CA LEU A 405 7.47 -18.96 9.84
C LEU A 405 7.07 -19.58 8.49
N SER A 406 6.91 -18.73 7.48
CA SER A 406 6.45 -19.12 6.14
C SER A 406 6.91 -18.14 5.07
N GLY A 407 6.91 -18.60 3.83
CA GLY A 407 7.43 -17.93 2.65
C GLY A 407 8.38 -18.83 1.89
N ASN A 408 8.64 -18.53 0.62
CA ASN A 408 9.60 -19.27 -0.20
C ASN A 408 10.39 -18.31 -1.08
N LEU A 409 11.60 -17.95 -0.66
CA LEU A 409 12.44 -16.99 -1.38
C LEU A 409 12.82 -17.47 -2.78
N LYS A 410 13.04 -18.78 -2.96
CA LYS A 410 13.45 -19.35 -4.26
C LYS A 410 12.30 -19.33 -5.26
N ASP A 411 11.13 -19.80 -4.85
CA ASP A 411 9.93 -19.81 -5.69
C ASP A 411 9.52 -18.39 -6.08
N VAL A 412 9.51 -17.46 -5.12
CA VAL A 412 9.22 -16.05 -5.38
C VAL A 412 10.23 -15.42 -6.34
N ASP A 413 11.53 -15.72 -6.19
CA ASP A 413 12.57 -15.26 -7.10
C ASP A 413 12.29 -15.73 -8.54
N GLU A 414 12.02 -17.02 -8.71
CA GLU A 414 11.72 -17.63 -10.01
C GLU A 414 10.44 -17.05 -10.63
N LYS A 415 9.37 -16.90 -9.85
CA LYS A 415 8.09 -16.33 -10.31
C LYS A 415 8.21 -14.86 -10.73
N ILE A 416 8.91 -14.04 -9.93
CA ILE A 416 9.14 -12.63 -10.29
C ILE A 416 9.97 -12.54 -11.57
N GLU A 417 11.07 -13.29 -11.67
CA GLU A 417 11.91 -13.27 -12.88
C GLU A 417 11.17 -13.82 -14.10
N ASN A 418 10.30 -14.81 -13.93
CA ASN A 418 9.41 -15.28 -14.98
C ASN A 418 8.42 -14.17 -15.40
N THR A 419 7.84 -13.43 -14.47
CA THR A 419 6.92 -12.33 -14.76
C THR A 419 7.61 -11.19 -15.52
N PHE A 420 8.85 -10.83 -15.18
CA PHE A 420 9.63 -9.87 -15.97
C PHE A 420 9.85 -10.31 -17.43
N ARG A 421 9.96 -11.62 -17.68
CA ARG A 421 10.18 -12.17 -19.05
C ARG A 421 8.87 -12.36 -19.82
N ASN A 422 7.84 -12.83 -19.13
CA ASN A 422 6.65 -13.42 -19.75
C ASN A 422 5.33 -12.75 -19.34
N GLY A 423 5.35 -11.78 -18.43
CA GLY A 423 4.16 -11.12 -17.87
C GLY A 423 3.48 -10.11 -18.78
N GLY A 424 3.91 -9.98 -20.04
CA GLY A 424 3.33 -9.02 -20.98
C GLY A 424 3.80 -7.57 -20.77
N LYS A 425 3.46 -6.69 -21.73
CA LYS A 425 3.86 -5.27 -21.71
C LYS A 425 3.11 -4.44 -20.67
N ASN A 426 2.01 -4.98 -20.15
CA ASN A 426 1.15 -4.37 -19.14
C ASN A 426 1.53 -4.79 -17.71
N PHE A 427 2.60 -5.57 -17.53
CA PHE A 427 3.21 -5.75 -16.21
C PHE A 427 3.70 -4.39 -15.70
N TRP A 428 3.09 -3.91 -14.62
CA TRP A 428 3.15 -2.50 -14.21
C TRP A 428 3.96 -2.27 -12.93
N GLY A 429 4.08 -3.29 -12.08
CA GLY A 429 4.70 -3.14 -10.77
C GLY A 429 4.88 -4.44 -10.00
N LEU A 430 5.62 -4.33 -8.89
CA LEU A 430 5.66 -5.32 -7.83
C LEU A 430 4.96 -4.76 -6.59
N GLY A 431 4.48 -5.61 -5.70
CA GLY A 431 3.89 -5.16 -4.46
C GLY A 431 3.77 -6.24 -3.41
N ALA A 432 3.28 -5.86 -2.24
CA ALA A 432 2.91 -6.80 -1.19
C ALA A 432 1.62 -6.38 -0.48
N THR A 433 0.79 -7.37 -0.20
CA THR A 433 -0.62 -7.25 0.23
C THR A 433 -0.84 -7.96 1.57
N LEU A 434 0.13 -7.90 2.49
CA LEU A 434 0.10 -8.61 3.77
C LEU A 434 -1.18 -8.32 4.59
N GLU A 435 -1.95 -9.34 4.98
CA GLU A 435 -3.09 -9.10 5.87
C GLU A 435 -2.66 -8.57 7.24
N GLY A 436 -1.56 -9.06 7.80
CA GLY A 436 -1.00 -8.57 9.05
C GLY A 436 0.53 -8.55 9.06
N PHE A 437 1.08 -7.71 9.94
CA PHE A 437 2.53 -7.54 10.12
C PHE A 437 3.05 -8.42 11.27
N GLY A 438 4.33 -8.21 11.63
CA GLY A 438 5.01 -8.87 12.75
C GLY A 438 5.66 -10.22 12.45
N ASN A 439 5.58 -10.73 11.22
CA ASN A 439 6.15 -12.03 10.85
C ASN A 439 6.84 -11.99 9.48
N ASN A 440 7.77 -12.93 9.28
CA ASN A 440 8.46 -13.20 8.01
C ASN A 440 9.09 -11.99 7.28
N PRO A 441 9.82 -11.08 7.97
CA PRO A 441 10.38 -9.87 7.36
C PRO A 441 11.23 -10.06 6.11
N VAL A 442 11.86 -11.23 6.01
CA VAL A 442 12.78 -11.55 4.93
C VAL A 442 12.06 -11.58 3.58
N MET A 443 10.76 -11.93 3.59
CA MET A 443 9.99 -12.15 2.37
C MET A 443 9.60 -10.82 1.72
N TYR A 444 8.85 -9.97 2.42
CA TYR A 444 8.38 -8.72 1.81
C TYR A 444 9.53 -7.72 1.57
N GLU A 445 10.58 -7.70 2.39
CA GLU A 445 11.80 -6.92 2.09
C GLU A 445 12.47 -7.42 0.80
N TYR A 446 12.41 -8.73 0.53
CA TYR A 446 12.93 -9.28 -0.72
C TYR A 446 12.12 -8.83 -1.93
N ILE A 447 10.78 -8.79 -1.84
CA ILE A 447 9.91 -8.30 -2.92
C ILE A 447 10.26 -6.85 -3.29
N LEU A 448 10.40 -6.01 -2.26
CA LEU A 448 10.71 -4.59 -2.45
C LEU A 448 12.14 -4.39 -2.96
N GLU A 449 13.12 -5.19 -2.52
CA GLU A 449 14.48 -5.22 -3.11
C GLU A 449 14.43 -5.61 -4.61
N LYS A 450 13.61 -6.61 -4.96
CA LYS A 450 13.47 -7.09 -6.34
C LYS A 450 12.86 -6.06 -7.28
N ALA A 451 12.18 -5.04 -6.76
CA ALA A 451 11.71 -3.89 -7.54
C ALA A 451 12.85 -2.97 -7.99
N TRP A 452 14.03 -3.04 -7.35
CA TRP A 452 15.19 -2.21 -7.66
C TRP A 452 16.35 -2.98 -8.27
N GLN A 453 16.55 -4.24 -7.87
CA GLN A 453 17.70 -5.02 -8.29
C GLN A 453 17.33 -6.46 -8.56
N ASN A 454 17.99 -7.07 -9.55
CA ASN A 454 17.89 -8.51 -9.77
C ASN A 454 18.86 -9.27 -8.84
N THR A 455 18.68 -9.10 -7.53
CA THR A 455 19.50 -9.76 -6.53
C THR A 455 18.98 -11.19 -6.32
N PRO A 456 19.79 -12.26 -6.53
CA PRO A 456 19.34 -13.62 -6.30
C PRO A 456 19.00 -13.88 -4.83
N ALA A 457 18.04 -14.76 -4.56
CA ALA A 457 17.55 -15.07 -3.21
C ALA A 457 18.69 -15.44 -2.23
N ALA A 458 19.64 -16.27 -2.66
CA ALA A 458 20.78 -16.67 -1.83
C ALA A 458 21.70 -15.49 -1.47
N LYS A 459 21.90 -14.53 -2.39
CA LYS A 459 22.69 -13.33 -2.13
C LYS A 459 21.96 -12.39 -1.17
N PHE A 460 20.65 -12.21 -1.37
CA PHE A 460 19.81 -11.41 -0.49
C PHE A 460 19.81 -11.96 0.94
N SER A 461 19.61 -13.27 1.12
CA SER A 461 19.61 -13.93 2.43
C SER A 461 20.89 -13.65 3.22
N LYS A 462 22.07 -13.67 2.56
CA LYS A 462 23.35 -13.30 3.20
C LYS A 462 23.45 -11.82 3.57
N ILE A 463 22.95 -10.91 2.73
CA ILE A 463 22.93 -9.47 3.02
C ILE A 463 22.03 -9.20 4.23
N TYR A 464 20.86 -9.82 4.22
CA TYR A 464 19.87 -9.72 5.28
C TYR A 464 20.37 -10.30 6.62
N ALA A 465 21.06 -11.45 6.58
CA ALA A 465 21.72 -12.02 7.75
C ALA A 465 22.76 -11.04 8.35
N ALA A 466 23.59 -10.42 7.50
CA ALA A 466 24.60 -9.47 7.94
C ALA A 466 23.96 -8.19 8.52
N SER A 467 22.90 -7.66 7.91
CA SER A 467 22.22 -6.45 8.38
C SER A 467 21.52 -6.63 9.73
N ARG A 468 21.07 -7.86 10.03
CA ARG A 468 20.52 -8.25 11.33
C ARG A 468 21.60 -8.40 12.40
N ALA A 469 22.83 -8.70 12.01
CA ALA A 469 23.95 -8.95 12.92
C ALA A 469 24.80 -7.71 13.23
N GLY A 470 24.61 -6.61 12.51
CA GLY A 470 25.50 -5.44 12.57
C GLY A 470 26.87 -5.66 11.90
N LYS A 471 27.12 -6.84 11.31
CA LYS A 471 28.39 -7.23 10.67
C LYS A 471 28.25 -8.52 9.89
N ARG A 472 29.22 -8.82 9.03
CA ARG A 472 29.37 -10.17 8.45
C ARG A 472 29.63 -11.21 9.54
N ASN A 473 28.87 -12.30 9.51
CA ASN A 473 28.98 -13.39 10.47
C ASN A 473 28.67 -14.72 9.77
N ALA A 474 29.70 -15.55 9.58
CA ALA A 474 29.58 -16.81 8.84
C ALA A 474 28.56 -17.79 9.47
N ASN A 475 28.46 -17.83 10.80
CA ASN A 475 27.50 -18.69 11.48
C ASN A 475 26.05 -18.22 11.25
N LEU A 476 25.83 -16.90 11.27
CA LEU A 476 24.50 -16.34 11.03
C LEU A 476 24.09 -16.45 9.55
N GLU A 477 25.04 -16.27 8.63
CA GLU A 477 24.81 -16.53 7.20
C GLU A 477 24.47 -18.01 6.95
N ALA A 478 25.17 -18.94 7.60
CA ALA A 478 24.86 -20.37 7.51
C ALA A 478 23.50 -20.72 8.12
N ALA A 479 23.12 -20.10 9.26
CA ALA A 479 21.81 -20.29 9.87
C ALA A 479 20.68 -19.79 8.95
N TRP A 480 20.85 -18.61 8.35
CA TRP A 480 19.88 -18.09 7.36
C TRP A 480 19.79 -18.95 6.11
N GLN A 481 20.90 -19.51 5.64
CA GLN A 481 20.87 -20.49 4.54
C GLN A 481 20.02 -21.71 4.92
N ILE A 482 20.19 -22.25 6.13
CA ILE A 482 19.36 -23.37 6.62
C ILE A 482 17.88 -22.98 6.70
N LEU A 483 17.56 -21.80 7.23
CA LEU A 483 16.19 -21.29 7.27
C LEU A 483 15.60 -21.18 5.86
N THR A 484 16.34 -20.61 4.91
CA THR A 484 15.90 -20.49 3.51
C THR A 484 15.72 -21.84 2.81
N ASP A 485 16.57 -22.82 3.12
CA ASP A 485 16.53 -24.13 2.45
C ASP A 485 15.54 -25.11 3.05
N LYS A 486 15.15 -24.94 4.32
CA LYS A 486 14.35 -25.94 5.05
C LYS A 486 13.06 -25.42 5.67
N VAL A 487 12.96 -24.13 5.98
CA VAL A 487 11.80 -23.54 6.67
C VAL A 487 11.03 -22.63 5.71
N TYR A 488 11.71 -21.67 5.08
CA TYR A 488 11.13 -20.81 4.06
C TYR A 488 11.08 -21.52 2.70
N VAL A 489 10.25 -22.57 2.64
CA VAL A 489 10.07 -23.41 1.45
C VAL A 489 8.62 -23.54 1.01
N ASP A 490 7.69 -22.84 1.66
CA ASP A 490 6.25 -22.91 1.39
C ASP A 490 5.57 -21.57 1.64
N TYR A 491 4.47 -21.29 0.93
CA TYR A 491 3.73 -20.03 1.02
C TYR A 491 2.80 -19.99 2.24
N SER A 492 2.39 -18.78 2.66
CA SER A 492 1.42 -18.57 3.74
C SER A 492 0.01 -18.92 3.28
N ASN A 493 -0.85 -19.49 4.13
CA ASN A 493 -2.22 -19.85 3.75
C ASN A 493 -3.20 -19.64 4.91
N VAL A 494 -4.49 -19.53 4.60
CA VAL A 494 -5.58 -19.46 5.56
C VAL A 494 -5.51 -20.65 6.52
N GLY A 495 -5.60 -20.38 7.82
CA GLY A 495 -5.60 -21.41 8.86
C GLY A 495 -4.25 -22.10 9.12
N LYS A 496 -3.17 -21.76 8.38
CA LYS A 496 -1.82 -22.21 8.76
C LYS A 496 -1.43 -21.53 10.07
N GLY A 497 -1.18 -22.34 11.10
CA GLY A 497 -0.85 -21.92 12.45
C GLY A 497 -0.18 -23.06 13.22
N ASP A 498 0.39 -22.74 14.37
CA ASP A 498 0.85 -23.77 15.32
C ASP A 498 -0.38 -24.41 16.00
N LEU A 499 -0.32 -25.73 16.24
CA LEU A 499 -1.35 -26.49 16.97
C LEU A 499 -1.62 -25.90 18.36
N THR A 500 -0.64 -25.21 18.94
CA THR A 500 -0.79 -24.49 20.22
C THR A 500 -1.86 -23.40 20.18
N ASN A 501 -2.23 -22.88 19.01
CA ASN A 501 -3.26 -21.87 18.81
C ASN A 501 -4.60 -22.45 18.31
N SER A 502 -4.66 -23.75 18.04
CA SER A 502 -5.88 -24.41 17.56
C SER A 502 -6.81 -24.76 18.72
N LYS A 503 -8.12 -24.78 18.45
CA LYS A 503 -9.08 -25.38 19.41
C LYS A 503 -8.71 -26.86 19.59
N PRO A 504 -8.54 -27.36 20.84
CA PRO A 504 -8.21 -28.76 21.06
C PRO A 504 -9.27 -29.68 20.47
N VAL A 505 -8.84 -30.58 19.59
CA VAL A 505 -9.65 -31.66 19.01
C VAL A 505 -8.81 -32.96 19.01
N LEU A 506 -9.48 -34.12 18.95
CA LEU A 506 -8.84 -35.44 18.95
C LEU A 506 -8.57 -35.97 17.52
N GLU A 507 -8.90 -35.20 16.49
CA GLU A 507 -8.96 -35.63 15.08
C GLU A 507 -7.60 -35.63 14.36
#